data_AF-A0A3D0JYK2-F1
#
_entry.id   AF-A0A3D0JYK2-F1
#
_cell.length_a   1.000
_cell.length_b   1.000
_cell.length_c   1.000
_cell.angle_alpha   90.00
_cell.angle_beta   90.00
_cell.angle_gamma   90.00
#
_symmetry.space_group_name_H-M   'P 1'
#
loop_
_entity.id
_entity.type
_entity.pdbx_description
1 polymer ?
#
loop_
_entity_poly.entity_id
_entity_poly.type
_entity_poly.pdbx_seq_one_letter_code
_entity_poly.pdbx_strand_id
1 'polypeptide(L)'
;MARSGESTCMRYETTITVRDSDRGLHRRIRKVVVALPAFYVAVVAATVIDGMIGGSLVAFWSLLLVLTMTFLLVRVSRFLCRSVSFASWLWQIARCSAVGALLGVLIGMLVMLFGDGTSTTVAGGLALASFSMLYGVLLALPAGGAVVWLERES
;
A
#
# COMPACT_ATOMS: atom_id res chain seq x y z
N MET A 1 -54.87 16.78 -51.99
CA MET A 1 -53.60 17.16 -51.34
C MET A 1 -53.71 16.81 -49.85
N ALA A 2 -53.28 15.60 -49.48
CA ALA A 2 -53.28 15.14 -48.09
C ALA A 2 -51.91 15.45 -47.46
N ARG A 3 -51.90 16.14 -46.32
CA ARG A 3 -50.69 16.53 -45.59
C ARG A 3 -50.23 15.38 -44.69
N SER A 4 -48.96 15.02 -44.87
CA SER A 4 -47.93 14.80 -43.86
C SER A 4 -48.32 13.94 -42.65
N GLY A 5 -47.88 12.68 -42.68
CA GLY A 5 -47.76 11.86 -41.48
C GLY A 5 -46.71 12.44 -40.53
N GLU A 6 -47.15 12.89 -39.37
CA GLU A 6 -46.29 13.19 -38.23
C GLU A 6 -45.77 11.87 -37.66
N SER A 7 -44.57 11.51 -38.09
CA SER A 7 -43.74 10.52 -37.40
C SER A 7 -43.35 11.09 -36.04
N THR A 8 -44.06 10.68 -35.01
CA THR A 8 -43.77 10.98 -33.61
C THR A 8 -42.44 10.32 -33.26
N CYS A 9 -41.36 11.10 -33.31
CA CYS A 9 -40.04 10.71 -32.84
C CYS A 9 -40.11 10.54 -31.32
N MET A 10 -40.21 9.30 -30.85
CA MET A 10 -40.05 8.99 -29.43
C MET A 10 -38.59 9.27 -29.03
N ARG A 11 -38.39 10.39 -28.34
CA ARG A 11 -37.14 10.73 -27.67
C ARG A 11 -37.02 9.84 -26.44
N TYR A 12 -36.26 8.75 -26.56
CA TYR A 12 -35.87 7.95 -25.40
C TYR A 12 -34.91 8.79 -24.54
N GLU A 13 -35.45 9.51 -23.57
CA GLU A 13 -34.66 9.99 -22.44
C GLU A 13 -34.31 8.79 -21.55
N THR A 14 -33.24 8.08 -21.91
CA THR A 14 -32.56 7.18 -20.97
C THR A 14 -31.87 8.02 -19.91
N THR A 15 -32.63 8.47 -18.92
CA THR A 15 -32.10 8.88 -17.62
C THR A 15 -31.67 7.61 -16.90
N ILE A 16 -30.48 7.12 -17.24
CA ILE A 16 -29.80 6.08 -16.48
C ILE A 16 -29.47 6.70 -15.13
N THR A 17 -30.35 6.49 -14.16
CA THR A 17 -30.12 6.88 -12.77
C THR A 17 -29.12 5.90 -12.16
N VAL A 18 -27.83 6.09 -12.47
CA VAL A 18 -26.71 5.48 -11.74
C VAL A 18 -26.64 6.13 -10.36
N ARG A 19 -27.58 5.79 -9.47
CA ARG A 19 -27.63 6.37 -8.11
C ARG A 19 -27.42 5.34 -6.99
N ASP A 20 -27.39 4.05 -7.33
CA ASP A 20 -27.14 2.97 -6.36
C ASP A 20 -25.68 2.47 -6.33
N SER A 21 -24.87 2.79 -7.35
CA SER A 21 -23.45 2.37 -7.39
C SER A 21 -22.59 3.03 -6.30
N ASP A 22 -22.94 4.26 -5.91
CA ASP A 22 -22.15 5.04 -4.94
C ASP A 22 -22.20 4.49 -3.51
N ARG A 23 -23.35 3.92 -3.08
CA ARG A 23 -23.50 3.40 -1.71
C ARG A 23 -22.70 2.11 -1.51
N GLY A 24 -22.60 1.29 -2.55
CA GLY A 24 -21.78 0.08 -2.57
C GLY A 24 -20.29 0.42 -2.47
N LEU A 25 -19.83 1.35 -3.31
CA LEU A 25 -18.44 1.82 -3.32
C LEU A 25 -18.04 2.47 -1.98
N HIS A 26 -18.88 3.34 -1.42
CA HIS A 26 -18.62 3.99 -0.12
C HIS A 26 -18.52 3.00 1.05
N ARG A 27 -19.40 1.99 1.11
CA ARG A 27 -19.30 0.95 2.16
C ARG A 27 -18.01 0.13 2.03
N ARG A 28 -17.56 -0.13 0.80
CA ARG A 28 -16.34 -0.90 0.53
C ARG A 28 -15.07 -0.12 0.85
N ILE A 29 -14.98 1.14 0.41
CA ILE A 29 -13.90 2.06 0.79
C ILE A 29 -13.83 2.16 2.32
N ARG A 30 -14.96 2.30 3.01
CA ARG A 30 -15.00 2.33 4.48
C ARG A 30 -14.42 1.06 5.13
N LYS A 31 -14.69 -0.12 4.57
CA LYS A 31 -14.09 -1.38 5.06
C LYS A 31 -12.58 -1.39 4.87
N VAL A 32 -12.08 -0.99 3.69
CA VAL A 32 -10.65 -0.92 3.40
C VAL A 32 -9.95 0.11 4.30
N VAL A 33 -10.55 1.29 4.49
CA VAL A 33 -10.02 2.36 5.35
C VAL A 33 -9.91 1.94 6.81
N VAL A 34 -10.75 1.02 7.29
CA VAL A 34 -10.67 0.50 8.68
C VAL A 34 -9.74 -0.72 8.77
N ALA A 35 -9.83 -1.65 7.81
CA ALA A 35 -9.09 -2.91 7.86
C ALA A 35 -7.59 -2.74 7.57
N LEU A 36 -7.20 -1.89 6.62
CA LEU A 36 -5.78 -1.70 6.27
C LEU A 36 -4.97 -1.13 7.44
N PRO A 37 -5.40 -0.02 8.08
CA PRO A 37 -4.67 0.52 9.23
C PRO A 37 -4.65 -0.44 10.41
N ALA A 38 -5.75 -1.16 10.67
CA ALA A 38 -5.80 -2.18 11.73
C ALA A 38 -4.80 -3.31 11.47
N PHE A 39 -4.68 -3.77 10.22
CA PHE A 39 -3.68 -4.77 9.83
C PHE A 39 -2.26 -4.25 10.05
N TYR A 40 -1.95 -3.03 9.62
CA TYR A 40 -0.62 -2.46 9.85
C TYR A 40 -0.30 -2.27 11.33
N VAL A 41 -1.25 -1.78 12.13
CA VAL A 41 -1.08 -1.65 13.58
C VAL A 41 -0.84 -3.03 14.22
N ALA A 42 -1.54 -4.07 13.77
CA ALA A 42 -1.32 -5.43 14.25
C ALA A 42 0.06 -5.97 13.89
N VAL A 43 0.56 -5.73 12.67
CA VAL A 43 1.92 -6.10 12.25
C VAL A 43 2.97 -5.38 13.09
N VAL A 44 2.78 -4.07 13.32
CA VAL A 44 3.67 -3.28 14.17
C VAL A 44 3.64 -3.79 15.61
N ALA A 45 2.45 -4.05 16.17
CA ALA A 45 2.32 -4.56 17.52
C ALA A 45 2.98 -5.94 17.68
N ALA A 46 2.75 -6.86 16.73
CA ALA A 46 3.36 -8.18 16.74
C ALA A 46 4.90 -8.11 16.70
N THR A 47 5.45 -7.18 15.93
CA THR A 47 6.91 -7.03 15.77
C THR A 47 7.56 -6.25 16.90
N VAL A 48 6.84 -5.34 17.56
CA VAL A 48 7.27 -4.73 18.84
C VAL A 48 7.30 -5.80 19.92
N ILE A 49 6.27 -6.64 20.03
CA ILE A 49 6.19 -7.72 21.01
C ILE A 49 7.32 -8.74 20.76
N ASP A 50 7.55 -9.12 19.51
CA ASP A 50 8.65 -10.03 19.13
C ASP A 50 10.03 -9.41 19.41
N GLY A 51 10.20 -8.10 19.16
CA GLY A 51 11.43 -7.38 19.51
C GLY A 51 11.66 -7.27 21.02
N MET A 52 10.60 -7.14 21.82
CA MET A 52 10.68 -7.07 23.29
C MET A 52 10.91 -8.44 23.94
N ILE A 53 10.33 -9.52 23.40
CA ILE A 53 10.37 -10.86 24.00
C ILE A 53 11.52 -11.71 23.41
N GLY A 54 11.74 -11.63 22.09
CA GLY A 54 12.70 -12.47 21.36
C GLY A 54 14.14 -11.92 21.33
N GLY A 55 14.38 -10.71 21.85
CA GLY A 55 15.72 -10.11 21.92
C GLY A 55 16.33 -9.69 20.57
N SER A 56 15.61 -9.84 19.46
CA SER A 56 16.09 -9.45 18.13
C SER A 56 15.84 -7.96 17.88
N LEU A 57 16.70 -7.12 18.47
CA LEU A 57 16.75 -5.67 18.20
C LEU A 57 16.79 -5.38 16.69
N VAL A 58 17.46 -6.24 15.91
CA VAL A 58 17.60 -6.09 14.45
C VAL A 58 16.25 -6.16 13.74
N ALA A 59 15.34 -7.04 14.14
CA ALA A 59 14.01 -7.14 13.52
C ALA A 59 13.18 -5.86 13.77
N PHE A 60 13.25 -5.31 14.99
CA PHE A 60 12.61 -4.04 15.35
C PHE A 60 13.18 -2.87 14.54
N TRP A 61 14.51 -2.74 14.46
CA TRP A 61 15.17 -1.68 13.70
C TRP A 61 14.88 -1.77 12.19
N SER A 62 14.81 -2.98 11.66
CA SER A 62 14.47 -3.23 10.25
C SER A 62 13.04 -2.79 9.94
N LEU A 63 12.08 -3.13 10.81
CA LEU A 63 10.69 -2.68 10.67
C LEU A 63 10.56 -1.16 10.78
N LEU A 64 11.23 -0.55 11.75
CA LEU A 64 11.23 0.90 11.94
C LEU A 64 11.79 1.61 10.70
N LEU A 65 12.86 1.07 10.11
CA LEU A 65 13.47 1.59 8.89
C LEU A 65 12.50 1.50 7.70
N VAL A 66 11.87 0.34 7.49
CA VAL A 66 10.89 0.16 6.42
C VAL A 66 9.69 1.10 6.60
N LEU A 67 9.17 1.25 7.82
CA LEU A 67 8.04 2.15 8.12
C LEU A 67 8.39 3.61 7.91
N THR A 68 9.54 4.06 8.42
CA THR A 68 9.99 5.45 8.28
C THR A 68 10.25 5.81 6.81
N MET A 69 10.90 4.92 6.06
CA MET A 69 11.12 5.09 4.62
C MET A 69 9.81 5.12 3.84
N THR A 70 8.90 4.18 4.13
CA THR A 70 7.58 4.15 3.49
C THR A 70 6.79 5.42 3.78
N PHE A 71 6.80 5.90 5.04
CA PHE A 71 6.12 7.14 5.43
C PHE A 71 6.69 8.36 4.73
N LEU A 72 8.02 8.49 4.69
CA LEU A 72 8.70 9.58 3.99
C LEU A 72 8.39 9.55 2.49
N LEU A 73 8.47 8.38 1.86
CA LEU A 73 8.18 8.20 0.44
C LEU A 73 6.71 8.51 0.11
N VAL A 74 5.76 8.11 0.95
CA VAL A 74 4.33 8.45 0.77
C VAL A 74 4.09 9.95 0.96
N ARG A 75 4.80 10.59 1.89
CA ARG A 75 4.68 12.04 2.09
C ARG A 75 5.25 12.82 0.90
N VAL A 76 6.39 12.40 0.39
CA VAL A 76 7.03 12.95 -0.81
C VAL A 76 6.16 12.69 -2.04
N SER A 77 5.58 11.49 -2.19
CA SER A 77 4.69 11.16 -3.31
C SER A 77 3.42 12.00 -3.27
N ARG A 78 2.82 12.25 -2.10
CA ARG A 78 1.66 13.15 -1.96
C ARG A 78 2.00 14.61 -2.25
N PHE A 79 3.23 15.04 -1.97
CA PHE A 79 3.69 16.39 -2.29
C PHE A 79 3.90 16.57 -3.80
N LEU A 80 4.48 15.57 -4.48
CA LEU A 80 4.77 15.59 -5.91
C LEU A 80 3.54 15.29 -6.78
N CYS A 81 2.74 14.32 -6.38
CA CYS A 81 1.53 13.91 -7.06
C CYS A 81 0.32 14.38 -6.23
N ARG A 82 -0.32 15.48 -6.64
CA ARG A 82 -1.66 15.89 -6.18
C ARG A 82 -2.72 14.89 -6.67
N SER A 83 -2.62 13.64 -6.23
CA SER A 83 -3.55 12.56 -6.61
C SER A 83 -4.81 12.66 -5.76
N VAL A 84 -5.96 12.83 -6.40
CA VAL A 84 -7.26 13.03 -5.73
C VAL A 84 -8.00 11.69 -5.45
N SER A 85 -7.58 10.59 -6.09
CA SER A 85 -8.26 9.29 -5.97
C SER A 85 -7.65 8.40 -4.89
N PHE A 86 -8.51 7.71 -4.14
CA PHE A 86 -8.13 6.78 -3.07
C PHE A 86 -7.36 5.55 -3.61
N ALA A 87 -7.70 5.07 -4.80
CA ALA A 87 -7.02 3.92 -5.43
C ALA A 87 -5.57 4.26 -5.82
N SER A 88 -5.32 5.46 -6.34
CA SER A 88 -3.96 5.89 -6.67
C SER A 88 -3.11 6.13 -5.42
N TRP A 89 -3.73 6.56 -4.31
CA TRP A 89 -3.06 6.64 -3.02
C TRP A 89 -2.63 5.26 -2.49
N LEU A 90 -3.50 4.26 -2.54
CA LEU A 90 -3.17 2.88 -2.18
C LEU A 90 -2.03 2.30 -3.04
N TRP A 91 -2.07 2.55 -4.35
CA TRP A 91 -1.00 2.17 -5.28
C TRP A 91 0.34 2.82 -4.92
N GLN A 92 0.32 4.10 -4.52
CA GLN A 92 1.52 4.79 -4.05
C GLN A 92 2.09 4.14 -2.80
N ILE A 93 1.26 3.80 -1.80
CA ILE A 93 1.72 3.10 -0.59
C ILE A 93 2.40 1.77 -0.95
N ALA A 94 1.81 0.98 -1.85
CA ALA A 94 2.37 -0.29 -2.27
C ALA A 94 3.76 -0.10 -2.93
N ARG A 95 3.88 0.87 -3.85
CA ARG A 95 5.17 1.20 -4.50
C ARG A 95 6.20 1.73 -3.51
N CYS A 96 5.80 2.66 -2.65
CA CYS A 96 6.67 3.25 -1.65
C CYS A 96 7.16 2.20 -0.64
N SER A 97 6.32 1.24 -0.27
CA SER A 97 6.71 0.12 0.61
C SER A 97 7.73 -0.78 -0.07
N ALA A 98 7.53 -1.12 -1.35
CA ALA A 98 8.50 -1.91 -2.12
C ALA A 98 9.85 -1.19 -2.28
N VAL A 99 9.84 0.12 -2.55
CA VAL A 99 11.06 0.93 -2.64
C VAL A 99 11.75 1.05 -1.27
N GLY A 100 10.99 1.25 -0.19
CA GLY A 100 11.53 1.26 1.17
C GLY A 100 12.20 -0.06 1.55
N ALA A 101 11.63 -1.19 1.10
CA ALA A 101 12.21 -2.52 1.29
C ALA A 101 13.54 -2.68 0.54
N LEU A 102 13.61 -2.23 -0.71
CA LEU A 102 14.83 -2.25 -1.51
C LEU A 102 15.93 -1.39 -0.88
N LEU A 103 15.57 -0.24 -0.31
CA LEU A 103 16.51 0.60 0.45
C LEU A 103 17.04 -0.13 1.70
N GLY A 104 16.16 -0.81 2.45
CA GLY A 104 16.58 -1.64 3.59
C GLY A 104 17.53 -2.76 3.18
N VAL A 105 17.25 -3.44 2.07
CA VAL A 105 18.16 -4.47 1.50
C VAL A 105 19.50 -3.85 1.11
N LEU A 106 19.50 -2.70 0.45
CA LEU A 106 20.73 -2.00 0.07
C LEU A 106 21.57 -1.63 1.30
N ILE A 107 20.94 -1.12 2.36
CA ILE A 107 21.62 -0.80 3.61
C ILE A 107 22.20 -2.07 4.26
N GLY A 108 21.45 -3.17 4.30
CA GLY A 108 21.95 -4.45 4.79
C GLY A 108 23.18 -4.94 4.02
N MET A 109 23.16 -4.83 2.69
CA MET A 109 24.29 -5.17 1.83
C MET A 109 25.50 -4.24 2.06
N LEU A 110 25.29 -2.94 2.25
CA LEU A 110 26.36 -2.00 2.59
C LEU A 110 27.00 -2.33 3.93
N VAL A 111 26.22 -2.72 4.95
CA VAL A 111 26.75 -3.17 6.25
C VAL A 111 27.59 -4.43 6.11
N MET A 112 27.21 -5.36 5.21
CA MET A 112 28.00 -6.57 4.96
C MET A 112 29.30 -6.27 4.22
N LEU A 113 29.29 -5.33 3.27
CA LEU A 113 30.44 -5.00 2.41
C LEU A 113 31.45 -4.05 3.09
N PHE A 114 30.97 -3.11 3.89
CA PHE A 114 31.78 -2.07 4.53
C PHE A 114 31.93 -2.25 6.05
N GLY A 115 31.36 -3.30 6.62
CA GLY A 115 31.56 -3.65 8.02
C GLY A 115 32.93 -4.26 8.28
N ASP A 116 33.26 -4.45 9.55
CA ASP A 116 34.57 -4.94 10.03
C ASP A 116 34.88 -6.41 9.67
N GLY A 117 34.10 -7.02 8.77
CA GLY A 117 34.28 -8.40 8.29
C GLY A 117 33.96 -9.50 9.31
N THR A 118 33.46 -9.14 10.49
CA THR A 118 33.12 -10.09 11.54
C THR A 118 31.85 -10.89 11.22
N SER A 119 31.72 -12.08 11.77
CA SER A 119 30.52 -12.92 11.62
C SER A 119 29.26 -12.22 12.13
N THR A 120 29.38 -11.35 13.14
CA THR A 120 28.27 -10.58 13.71
C THR A 120 27.82 -9.45 12.77
N THR A 121 28.75 -8.73 12.13
CA THR A 121 28.40 -7.69 11.15
C THR A 121 27.74 -8.28 9.90
N VAL A 122 28.23 -9.44 9.43
CA VAL A 122 27.65 -10.14 8.28
C VAL A 122 26.25 -10.67 8.62
N ALA A 123 26.09 -11.34 9.77
CA ALA A 123 24.79 -11.83 10.22
C ALA A 123 23.78 -10.70 10.45
N GLY A 124 24.22 -9.57 11.03
CA GLY A 124 23.38 -8.39 11.22
C GLY A 124 22.90 -7.76 9.91
N GLY A 125 23.80 -7.61 8.92
CA GLY A 125 23.44 -7.09 7.60
C GLY A 125 22.51 -8.03 6.82
N LEU A 126 22.73 -9.35 6.90
CA LEU A 126 21.85 -10.36 6.29
C LEU A 126 20.45 -10.33 6.92
N ALA A 127 20.39 -10.26 8.26
CA ALA A 127 19.14 -10.17 8.99
C ALA A 127 18.39 -8.89 8.60
N LEU A 128 19.10 -7.75 8.54
CA LEU A 128 18.49 -6.47 8.15
C LEU A 128 17.94 -6.49 6.73
N ALA A 129 18.66 -7.08 5.78
CA ALA A 129 18.20 -7.24 4.40
C ALA A 129 16.97 -8.16 4.30
N SER A 130 17.02 -9.32 4.94
CA SER A 130 15.93 -10.31 4.89
C SER A 130 14.65 -9.82 5.57
N PHE A 131 14.74 -9.22 6.76
CA PHE A 131 13.59 -8.64 7.44
C PHE A 131 13.01 -7.44 6.67
N SER A 132 13.87 -6.59 6.09
CA SER A 132 13.40 -5.45 5.29
C SER A 132 12.58 -5.89 4.07
N MET A 133 13.03 -6.94 3.38
CA MET A 133 12.30 -7.52 2.26
C MET A 133 10.97 -8.13 2.70
N LEU A 134 10.99 -8.89 3.81
CA LEU A 134 9.80 -9.55 4.34
C LEU A 134 8.72 -8.54 4.72
N TYR A 135 9.07 -7.49 5.49
CA TYR A 135 8.12 -6.45 5.85
C TYR A 135 7.67 -5.61 4.66
N GLY A 136 8.57 -5.32 3.72
CA GLY A 136 8.23 -4.65 2.46
C GLY A 136 7.12 -5.35 1.69
N VAL A 137 7.26 -6.66 1.50
CA VAL A 137 6.27 -7.51 0.81
C VAL A 137 4.97 -7.58 1.63
N LEU A 138 5.08 -7.77 2.94
CA LEU A 138 3.93 -7.87 3.85
C LEU A 138 3.09 -6.59 3.85
N LEU A 139 3.72 -5.42 3.69
CA LEU A 139 3.04 -4.13 3.60
C LEU A 139 2.51 -3.84 2.19
N ALA A 140 3.23 -4.24 1.14
CA ALA A 140 2.84 -3.96 -0.24
C ALA A 140 1.66 -4.82 -0.73
N LEU A 141 1.60 -6.10 -0.33
CA LEU A 141 0.58 -7.05 -0.81
C LEU A 141 -0.86 -6.66 -0.43
N PRO A 142 -1.19 -6.29 0.83
CA PRO A 142 -2.54 -5.88 1.21
C PRO A 142 -2.98 -4.59 0.50
N ALA A 143 -2.06 -3.63 0.33
CA ALA A 143 -2.33 -2.39 -0.39
C ALA A 143 -2.63 -2.66 -1.88
N GLY A 144 -1.81 -3.47 -2.55
CA GLY A 144 -2.03 -3.87 -3.94
C GLY A 144 -3.31 -4.69 -4.14
N GLY A 145 -3.56 -5.66 -3.24
CA GLY A 145 -4.78 -6.47 -3.25
C GLY A 145 -6.04 -5.64 -3.06
N ALA A 146 -6.01 -4.64 -2.17
CA ALA A 146 -7.12 -3.72 -1.98
C ALA A 146 -7.43 -2.89 -3.24
N VAL A 147 -6.40 -2.48 -4.00
CA VAL A 147 -6.61 -1.79 -5.28
C VAL A 147 -7.25 -2.71 -6.31
N VAL A 148 -6.68 -3.90 -6.53
CA VAL A 148 -7.20 -4.84 -7.54
C VAL A 148 -8.65 -5.24 -7.22
N TRP A 149 -8.97 -5.39 -5.94
CA TRP A 149 -10.35 -5.62 -5.50
C TRP A 149 -11.27 -4.42 -5.76
N LEU A 150 -10.78 -3.20 -5.59
CA LEU A 150 -11.53 -1.98 -5.92
C LEU A 150 -11.73 -1.79 -7.44
N GLU A 151 -10.75 -2.18 -8.27
CA GLU A 151 -10.78 -2.01 -9.75
C GLU A 151 -11.56 -3.11 -10.48
N ARG A 152 -11.65 -4.34 -9.93
CA ARG A 152 -12.37 -5.45 -10.60
C ARG A 152 -13.89 -5.31 -10.61
N GLU A 153 -14.45 -4.38 -9.84
CA GLU A 153 -15.90 -4.24 -9.62
C GLU A 153 -16.43 -2.84 -9.98
N SER A 154 -15.60 -2.03 -10.66
CA SER A 154 -15.97 -0.78 -11.35
C SER A 154 -16.21 -1.03 -12.84
#